data_AF-A0A0F3GWK7-F1
#
_entry.id   AF-A0A0F3GWK7-F1
#
_cell.length_a   1.000
_cell.length_b   1.000
_cell.length_c   1.000
_cell.angle_alpha   90.00
_cell.angle_beta   90.00
_cell.angle_gamma   90.00
#
_symmetry.space_group_name_H-M   'P 1'
#
loop_
_entity.id
_entity.type
_entity.pdbx_description
1 polymer ?
#
loop_
_entity_poly.entity_id
_entity_poly.type
_entity_poly.pdbx_seq_one_letter_code
_entity_poly.pdbx_strand_id
1 'polypeptide(L)' 'MGTAPTGSKSGRACIHSFFGAISIGDGSIETAMKDAGLKGVYTINKENLSVLGTYTRQCTLVTGD' A
#
# COMPACT_ATOMS: atom_id res chain seq x y z
N MET A 1 20.78 14.28 -0.19
CA MET A 1 19.57 13.90 0.58
C MET A 1 18.45 13.80 -0.43
N GLY A 2 18.00 12.59 -0.77
CA GLY A 2 16.98 12.38 -1.80
C GLY A 2 15.59 12.62 -1.23
N THR A 3 15.04 13.82 -1.42
CA THR A 3 13.63 14.08 -1.16
C THR A 3 12.84 13.36 -2.26
N ALA A 4 12.29 12.19 -1.96
CA ALA A 4 11.32 11.57 -2.85
C ALA A 4 10.17 12.58 -3.06
N PRO A 5 9.77 12.87 -4.32
CA PRO A 5 8.68 13.81 -4.58
C PRO A 5 7.46 13.40 -3.78
N THR A 6 7.15 14.19 -2.75
CA THR A 6 6.01 13.94 -1.88
C THR A 6 4.80 14.46 -2.63
N GLY A 7 4.23 13.62 -3.48
CA GLY A 7 2.95 13.91 -4.12
C GLY A 7 1.95 14.41 -3.07
N SER A 8 1.21 15.48 -3.40
CA SER A 8 0.32 16.15 -2.44
C SER A 8 -0.82 15.24 -1.94
N LYS A 9 -1.06 14.13 -2.64
CA LYS A 9 -2.03 13.11 -2.28
C LYS A 9 -1.34 11.77 -2.08
N SER A 10 -1.78 11.04 -1.06
CA SER A 10 -1.29 9.70 -0.77
C SER A 10 -2.46 8.77 -0.52
N GLY A 11 -2.36 7.57 -1.09
CA GLY A 11 -3.33 6.50 -0.95
C GLY A 11 -2.67 5.24 -0.46
N ARG A 12 -3.42 4.39 0.23
CA ARG A 12 -2.90 3.11 0.72
C ARG A 12 -3.90 1.99 0.48
N ALA A 13 -3.40 0.84 0.04
CA ALA A 13 -4.17 -0.38 -0.14
C ALA A 13 -3.48 -1.51 0.62
N CYS A 14 -4.19 -2.17 1.53
CA CYS A 14 -3.63 -3.20 2.40
C CYS A 14 -4.31 -4.54 2.20
N ILE A 15 -3.49 -5.58 2.13
CA ILE A 15 -3.89 -6.97 2.22
C ILE A 15 -3.54 -7.49 3.61
N HIS A 16 -4.48 -8.22 4.20
CA HIS A 16 -4.33 -8.86 5.50
C HIS A 16 -4.41 -10.36 5.30
N SER A 17 -3.35 -11.05 5.65
CA SER A 17 -3.24 -12.50 5.54
C SER A 17 -3.22 -13.09 6.94
N PHE A 18 -4.24 -13.89 7.23
CA PHE A 18 -4.42 -14.61 8.48
C PHE A 18 -4.05 -16.08 8.27
N PHE A 19 -3.26 -16.60 9.20
CA PHE A 19 -2.72 -17.96 9.25
C PHE A 19 -2.00 -18.42 7.98
N GLY A 20 -1.51 -17.50 7.14
CA GLY A 20 -0.88 -17.81 5.86
C GLY A 20 -1.81 -18.50 4.83
N ALA A 21 -3.09 -18.67 5.16
CA ALA A 21 -4.07 -19.41 4.37
C ALA A 21 -5.20 -18.51 3.87
N ILE A 22 -5.57 -17.49 4.64
CA ILE A 22 -6.70 -16.61 4.33
C ILE A 22 -6.15 -15.21 4.11
N SER A 23 -6.09 -14.79 2.85
CA SER A 23 -5.77 -13.40 2.47
C SER A 23 -7.05 -12.65 2.19
N ILE A 24 -7.24 -11.53 2.88
CA ILE A 24 -8.44 -10.69 2.81
C ILE A 24 -8.01 -9.25 2.55
N GLY A 25 -8.68 -8.62 1.59
CA GLY A 25 -8.43 -7.24 1.19
C GLY A 25 -7.83 -7.13 -0.20
N ASP A 26 -7.48 -5.90 -0.58
CA ASP A 26 -6.93 -5.58 -1.88
C ASP A 26 -5.71 -4.68 -1.66
N GLY A 27 -4.53 -5.15 -2.06
CA GLY A 27 -3.26 -4.45 -1.90
C GLY A 27 -2.78 -3.77 -3.18
N SER A 28 -3.66 -3.63 -4.18
CA SER A 28 -3.28 -3.19 -5.52
C SER A 28 -2.99 -1.69 -5.55
N ILE A 29 -2.01 -1.29 -6.37
CA ILE A 29 -1.69 0.13 -6.64
C ILE A 29 -2.93 0.85 -7.15
N GLU A 30 -3.75 0.20 -7.98
CA GLU A 30 -4.96 0.79 -8.56
C GLU A 30 -6.02 1.14 -7.51
N THR A 31 -6.24 0.26 -6.53
CA THR A 31 -7.11 0.52 -5.38
C THR A 31 -6.57 1.68 -4.56
N ALA A 32 -5.26 1.70 -4.30
CA ALA A 32 -4.62 2.78 -3.56
C ALA A 32 -4.72 4.14 -4.29
N MET A 33 -4.59 4.14 -5.62
CA MET A 33 -4.76 5.32 -6.46
C MET A 33 -6.19 5.82 -6.50
N LYS A 34 -7.17 4.91 -6.66
CA LYS A 34 -8.60 5.23 -6.67
C LYS A 34 -9.06 5.83 -5.35
N ASP A 35 -8.62 5.25 -4.23
CA ASP A 35 -8.97 5.72 -2.88
C ASP A 35 -8.46 7.15 -2.63
N ALA A 36 -7.25 7.46 -3.13
CA ALA A 36 -6.68 8.81 -3.03
C ALA A 36 -7.02 9.75 -4.20
N GLY A 37 -7.74 9.28 -5.22
CA GLY A 37 -8.06 10.08 -6.42
C GLY A 37 -6.80 10.62 -7.12
N LEU A 38 -5.77 9.78 -7.26
CA LEU A 38 -4.53 10.10 -7.96
C LEU A 38 -4.71 9.93 -9.48
N LYS A 39 -4.21 10.90 -10.25
CA LYS A 39 -4.07 10.79 -11.71
C LYS A 39 -2.71 10.23 -12.12
N GLY A 40 -1.68 10.46 -11.31
CA GLY A 40 -0.33 9.95 -11.54
C GLY A 40 0.33 9.46 -10.26
N VAL A 41 1.09 8.37 -10.34
CA VAL A 41 1.89 7.85 -9.23
C VAL A 41 3.32 8.32 -9.38
N TYR A 42 3.82 9.07 -8.40
CA TYR A 42 5.22 9.47 -8.31
C TYR A 42 6.05 8.44 -7.53
N THR A 43 5.48 7.87 -6.47
CA THR A 43 6.20 6.98 -5.58
C THR A 43 5.31 5.83 -5.14
N ILE A 44 5.88 4.63 -5.13
CA ILE A 44 5.25 3.41 -4.63
C ILE A 44 6.10 2.91 -3.47
N ASN A 45 5.52 2.89 -2.28
CA ASN A 45 6.08 2.27 -1.09
C ASN A 45 5.34 0.97 -0.80
N LYS A 46 6.06 -0.04 -0.31
CA LYS A 46 5.48 -1.31 0.14
C LYS A 46 5.87 -1.55 1.59
N GLU A 47 4.87 -1.63 2.45
CA GLU A 47 5.03 -1.99 3.85
C GLU A 47 4.58 -3.43 4.08
N ASN A 48 5.52 -4.29 4.45
CA ASN A 48 5.20 -5.64 4.93
C ASN A 48 5.37 -5.68 6.45
N LEU A 49 4.27 -5.96 7.13
CA LEU A 49 4.24 -6.30 8.54
C LEU A 49 4.03 -7.81 8.65
N SER A 50 4.89 -8.49 9.39
CA SER A 50 4.70 -9.90 9.73
C SER A 50 4.73 -10.04 11.24
N VAL A 51 3.61 -10.50 11.81
CA VAL A 51 3.43 -10.70 13.24
C VAL A 51 3.33 -12.19 13.49
N LEU A 52 4.33 -12.72 14.22
CA LEU A 52 4.37 -14.10 14.72
C LEU A 52 4.17 -15.20 13.65
N GLY A 53 4.46 -14.90 12.37
CA GLY A 53 4.31 -15.84 11.25
C GLY A 53 2.87 -16.27 10.95
N THR A 54 1.90 -15.84 11.77
CA THR A 54 0.49 -16.19 11.69
C THR A 54 -0.35 -15.05 11.15
N TYR A 55 0.10 -13.81 11.28
CA TYR A 55 -0.57 -12.67 10.68
C TYR A 55 0.43 -11.86 9.87
N THR A 56 0.19 -11.76 8.57
CA THR A 56 0.97 -10.89 7.68
C THR A 56 0.05 -9.80 7.14
N ARG A 57 0.56 -8.58 7.04
CA ARG A 57 -0.13 -7.46 6.43
C ARG A 57 0.81 -6.82 5.43
N GLN A 58 0.34 -6.71 4.20
CA GLN A 58 1.10 -6.13 3.10
C GLN A 58 0.34 -4.93 2.56
N CYS A 59 0.90 -3.75 2.76
CA CYS A 59 0.31 -2.49 2.34
C CYS A 59 1.13 -1.87 1.21
N THR A 60 0.43 -1.41 0.18
CA THR A 60 0.98 -0.59 -0.90
C THR A 60 0.57 0.85 -0.64
N LEU A 61 1.56 1.71 -0.35
CA LEU A 61 1.40 3.15 -0.30
C LEU A 61 1.76 3.74 -1.66
N VAL A 62 0.88 4.56 -2.20
CA VAL A 62 1.12 5.33 -3.41
C VAL A 62 1.06 6.80 -3.07
N THR A 63 1.98 7.56 -3.65
CA THR A 63 2.01 9.02 -3.49
C THR A 63 2.05 9.65 -4.86
N GLY A 64 1.17 10.62 -5.08
CA GLY A 64 0.77 11.11 -6.39
C GLY A 64 0.17 12.51 -6.37
N ASP A 65 -0.32 12.96 -7.52
CA ASP A 65 -1.25 14.09 -7.66
C ASP A 65 -2.53 13.68 -8.41
#